data_AF-A0AAN5IDZ0-F1
#
_entry.id   AF-A0AAN5IDZ0-F1
#
_cell.length_a   1.000
_cell.length_b   1.000
_cell.length_c   1.000
_cell.angle_alpha   90.00
_cell.angle_beta   90.00
_cell.angle_gamma   90.00
#
_symmetry.space_group_name_H-M   'P 1'
#
loop_
_entity.id
_entity.type
_entity.pdbx_description
1 polymer ?
#
loop_
_entity_poly.entity_id
_entity_poly.type
_entity_poly.pdbx_seq_one_letter_code
_entity_poly.pdbx_strand_id
1 'polypeptide(L)'
;TYFQLLSILQSKANFMSDKTRSTHEALAKALTIHALLPLYVTTAMGALTAAQLLFEMHTENIESLEYDFAVLPTLVHPCLTLYFVKPYR
;
A
#
# COMPACT_ATOMS: atom_id res chain seq x y z
N THR A 1 3.03 -34.49 5.98
CA THR A 1 3.27 -33.16 6.57
C THR A 1 2.39 -32.07 5.97
N TYR A 2 2.27 -31.95 4.64
CA TYR A 2 1.47 -30.90 3.98
C TYR A 2 -0.05 -30.93 4.31
N PHE A 3 -0.66 -32.12 4.38
CA PHE A 3 -2.09 -32.27 4.72
C PHE A 3 -2.43 -31.84 6.15
N GLN A 4 -1.50 -31.98 7.10
CA GLN A 4 -1.69 -31.53 8.48
C GLN A 4 -1.64 -30.00 8.58
N LEU A 5 -0.79 -29.35 7.77
CA LEU A 5 -0.74 -27.88 7.69
C LEU A 5 -2.06 -27.30 7.17
N LEU A 6 -2.61 -27.90 6.11
CA LEU A 6 -3.90 -27.48 5.55
C LEU A 6 -5.05 -27.66 6.54
N SER A 7 -5.10 -28.77 7.29
CA SER A 7 -6.15 -28.99 8.29
C SER A 7 -6.05 -28.04 9.49
N ILE A 8 -4.83 -27.69 9.92
CA ILE A 8 -4.60 -26.72 10.99
C ILE A 8 -5.01 -25.31 10.55
N LEU A 9 -4.67 -24.91 9.31
CA LEU A 9 -5.09 -23.63 8.73
C LEU A 9 -6.61 -23.55 8.60
N GLN A 10 -7.25 -24.62 8.13
CA GLN A 10 -8.70 -24.68 7.99
C GLN A 10 -9.42 -24.67 9.35
N SER A 11 -8.86 -25.34 10.36
CA SER A 11 -9.35 -25.32 11.74
C SER A 11 -9.27 -23.92 12.36
N LYS A 12 -8.12 -23.24 12.21
CA LYS A 12 -7.96 -21.84 12.68
C LYS A 12 -8.85 -20.86 11.92
N ALA A 13 -9.06 -21.06 10.62
CA ALA A 13 -9.96 -20.24 9.82
C ALA A 13 -11.43 -20.38 10.27
N ASN A 14 -11.85 -21.59 10.65
CA ASN A 14 -13.19 -21.86 11.20
C ASN A 14 -13.35 -21.40 12.66
N PHE A 15 -12.26 -21.29 13.43
CA PHE A 15 -12.30 -20.81 14.82
C PHE A 15 -12.30 -19.27 14.94
N MET A 16 -12.11 -18.55 13.83
CA MET A 16 -12.20 -17.09 13.83
C MET A 16 -13.65 -16.65 13.82
N SER A 17 -14.07 -15.93 14.88
CA SER A 17 -15.33 -15.20 14.90
C SER A 17 -15.45 -14.27 13.68
N ASP A 18 -16.65 -14.11 13.14
CA ASP A 18 -16.94 -13.19 12.03
C ASP A 18 -16.38 -11.77 12.26
N LYS A 19 -16.34 -11.35 13.53
CA LYS A 19 -15.73 -10.07 13.93
C LYS A 19 -14.23 -10.04 13.63
N THR A 20 -13.50 -11.08 14.02
CA THR A 20 -12.04 -11.22 13.80
C THR A 20 -11.73 -11.40 12.31
N ARG A 21 -12.58 -12.12 11.57
CA ARG A 21 -12.47 -12.27 10.12
C ARG A 21 -12.61 -10.92 9.40
N SER A 22 -13.61 -10.11 9.76
CA SER A 22 -13.79 -8.78 9.16
C SER A 22 -12.59 -7.86 9.40
N THR A 23 -11.97 -7.92 10.59
CA THR A 23 -10.77 -7.15 10.93
C THR A 23 -9.57 -7.60 10.12
N HIS A 24 -9.39 -8.92 9.94
CA HIS A 24 -8.32 -9.45 9.09
C HIS A 24 -8.48 -9.06 7.62
N GLU A 25 -9.70 -9.09 7.08
CA GLU A 25 -9.95 -8.63 5.70
C GLU A 25 -9.67 -7.13 5.53
N ALA A 26 -10.06 -6.30 6.51
CA ALA A 26 -9.73 -4.88 6.53
C ALA A 26 -8.22 -4.65 6.57
N LEU A 27 -7.50 -5.35 7.44
CA LEU A 27 -6.05 -5.24 7.56
C LEU A 27 -5.33 -5.71 6.30
N ALA A 28 -5.78 -6.82 5.67
CA ALA A 28 -5.23 -7.29 4.40
C ALA A 28 -5.41 -6.27 3.26
N LYS A 29 -6.56 -5.59 3.21
CA LYS A 29 -6.80 -4.50 2.24
C LYS A 29 -5.93 -3.27 2.52
N ALA A 30 -5.78 -2.88 3.79
CA ALA A 30 -4.89 -1.78 4.15
C ALA A 30 -3.42 -2.11 3.78
N LEU A 31 -2.97 -3.31 4.11
CA LEU A 31 -1.60 -3.76 3.87
C LEU A 31 -1.28 -3.87 2.38
N THR A 32 -2.23 -4.32 1.56
CA THR A 32 -2.06 -4.36 0.10
C THR A 32 -1.92 -2.95 -0.48
N ILE A 33 -2.70 -1.97 -0.01
CA ILE A 33 -2.53 -0.58 -0.47
C ILE A 33 -1.19 -0.01 0.01
N HIS A 34 -0.82 -0.23 1.28
CA HIS A 34 0.48 0.15 1.83
C HIS A 34 1.66 -0.52 1.12
N ALA A 35 1.51 -1.72 0.56
CA ALA A 35 2.55 -2.39 -0.22
C ALA A 35 2.69 -1.81 -1.64
N LEU A 36 1.60 -1.33 -2.24
CA LEU A 36 1.61 -0.71 -3.58
C LEU A 36 2.17 0.71 -3.56
N LEU A 37 2.02 1.43 -2.45
CA LEU A 37 2.50 2.80 -2.27
C LEU A 37 4.01 2.96 -2.50
N PRO A 38 4.90 2.20 -1.83
CA PRO A 38 6.35 2.27 -2.07
C PRO A 38 6.72 1.90 -3.50
N LEU A 39 6.03 0.92 -4.10
CA LEU A 39 6.28 0.51 -5.48
C LEU A 39 5.95 1.66 -6.44
N TYR A 40 4.82 2.33 -6.24
CA TYR A 40 4.42 3.49 -7.02
C TYR A 40 5.43 4.65 -6.90
N VAL A 41 5.84 4.98 -5.67
CA VAL A 41 6.78 6.10 -5.44
C VAL A 41 8.14 5.81 -6.03
N THR A 42 8.70 4.62 -5.78
CA THR A 42 10.03 4.26 -6.27
C THR A 42 10.08 4.16 -7.78
N THR A 43 9.02 3.68 -8.42
CA THR A 43 8.94 3.63 -9.90
C THR A 43 8.77 5.02 -10.50
N ALA A 44 7.88 5.86 -9.95
CA ALA A 44 7.66 7.22 -10.45
C ALA A 44 8.90 8.11 -10.26
N MET A 45 9.46 8.16 -9.05
CA MET A 45 10.69 8.91 -8.78
C MET A 45 11.85 8.36 -9.60
N GLY A 46 12.07 7.04 -9.60
CA GLY A 46 13.15 6.43 -10.37
C GLY A 46 13.09 6.74 -11.87
N ALA A 47 11.88 6.76 -12.45
CA ALA A 47 11.69 7.14 -13.85
C ALA A 47 12.01 8.63 -14.11
N LEU A 48 11.60 9.53 -13.20
CA LEU A 48 11.87 10.96 -13.31
C LEU A 48 13.36 11.26 -13.11
N THR A 49 14.01 10.67 -12.12
CA THR A 49 15.45 10.82 -11.90
C THR A 49 16.24 10.24 -13.07
N ALA A 50 15.82 9.10 -13.64
CA ALA A 50 16.44 8.55 -14.84
C ALA A 50 16.26 9.49 -16.05
N ALA A 51 15.09 10.11 -16.20
CA ALA A 51 14.86 11.09 -17.26
C ALA A 51 15.76 12.33 -17.11
N GLN A 52 15.91 12.85 -15.88
CA GLN A 52 16.80 13.98 -15.59
C GLN A 52 18.27 13.65 -15.85
N LEU A 53 18.73 12.45 -15.46
CA LEU A 53 20.13 12.04 -15.60
C LEU A 53 20.50 11.63 -17.03
N LEU A 54 19.61 10.96 -17.77
CA LEU A 54 19.92 10.43 -19.10
C LEU A 54 19.65 11.44 -20.22
N PHE A 55 18.68 12.34 -20.04
CA PHE A 55 18.28 13.30 -21.07
C PHE A 55 18.60 14.76 -20.70
N GLU A 56 19.28 14.99 -19.56
CA GLU A 56 19.63 16.32 -19.03
C GLU A 56 18.43 17.27 -18.91
N MET A 57 17.22 16.73 -18.78
CA MET A 57 15.98 17.51 -18.72
C MET A 57 15.80 18.10 -17.32
N HIS A 58 16.51 19.21 -17.05
CA HIS A 58 16.35 20.02 -15.83
C HIS A 58 15.37 21.17 -16.10
N THR A 59 14.08 20.85 -16.11
CA THR A 59 13.01 21.85 -16.22
C THR A 59 12.22 21.89 -14.92
N GLU A 60 11.82 23.10 -14.48
CA GLU A 60 11.03 23.31 -13.25
C GLU A 60 9.78 22.42 -13.17
N ASN A 61 9.16 22.13 -14.31
CA ASN A 61 7.98 21.24 -14.38
C ASN A 61 8.28 19.81 -13.94
N ILE A 62 9.46 19.28 -14.22
CA ILE A 62 9.84 17.90 -13.87
C ILE A 62 10.14 17.82 -12.37
N GLU A 63 10.83 18.83 -11.84
CA GLU A 63 11.13 18.92 -10.42
C GLU A 63 9.84 19.08 -9.59
N SER A 64 8.92 19.95 -10.01
CA SER A 64 7.60 20.10 -9.38
C SER A 64 6.82 18.78 -9.39
N LEU A 65 6.86 18.05 -10.51
CA LEU A 65 6.17 16.77 -10.65
C LEU A 65 6.74 15.70 -9.71
N GLU A 66 8.05 15.69 -9.49
CA GLU A 66 8.72 14.79 -8.55
C GLU A 66 8.26 15.05 -7.10
N TYR A 67 8.14 16.32 -6.70
CA TYR A 67 7.58 16.69 -5.41
C TYR A 67 6.11 16.28 -5.26
N ASP A 68 5.30 16.44 -6.31
CA ASP A 68 3.89 16.03 -6.28
C ASP A 68 3.75 14.52 -6.04
N PHE A 69 4.57 13.69 -6.71
CA PHE A 69 4.58 12.25 -6.48
C PHE A 69 5.07 11.86 -5.09
N ALA A 70 6.01 12.62 -4.51
CA ALA A 70 6.50 12.39 -3.16
C ALA A 70 5.46 12.70 -2.07
N VAL A 71 4.50 13.59 -2.33
CA VAL A 71 3.45 13.99 -1.37
C VAL A 71 2.26 13.03 -1.35
N LEU A 72 1.96 12.37 -2.48
CA LEU A 72 0.82 11.44 -2.60
C LEU A 72 0.76 10.35 -1.51
N PRO A 73 1.86 9.68 -1.10
CA PRO A 73 1.82 8.65 -0.06
C PRO A 73 1.38 9.16 1.31
N THR A 74 1.77 10.39 1.59
CA THR A 74 1.44 11.11 2.83
C THR A 74 -0.05 11.44 2.86
N LEU A 75 -0.66 11.67 1.70
CA LEU A 75 -2.10 11.90 1.57
C LEU A 75 -2.92 10.59 1.62
N VAL A 76 -2.37 9.49 1.12
CA VAL A 76 -3.07 8.19 1.15
C VAL A 76 -3.15 7.60 2.57
N HIS A 77 -2.18 7.87 3.45
CA HIS A 77 -2.20 7.42 4.85
C HIS A 77 -3.47 7.84 5.63
N PRO A 78 -3.87 9.12 5.69
CA PRO A 78 -5.09 9.53 6.37
C PRO A 78 -6.35 9.00 5.66
N CYS A 79 -6.35 8.88 4.32
CA CYS A 79 -7.48 8.28 3.58
C CYS A 79 -7.68 6.80 3.96
N LEU A 80 -6.61 6.03 4.08
CA LEU A 80 -6.65 4.64 4.55
C LEU A 80 -7.12 4.56 6.00
N THR A 81 -6.62 5.46 6.85
CA THR A 81 -7.03 5.54 8.25
C THR A 81 -8.53 5.81 8.38
N LEU A 82 -9.07 6.79 7.65
CA LEU A 82 -10.50 7.09 7.62
C LEU A 82 -11.35 5.93 7.09
N TYR A 83 -10.85 5.20 6.08
CA TYR A 83 -11.60 4.09 5.49
C TYR A 83 -11.65 2.82 6.36
N PHE A 84 -10.56 2.52 7.06
CA PHE A 84 -10.41 1.26 7.82
C PHE A 84 -10.69 1.40 9.32
N VAL A 85 -10.61 2.60 9.91
CA VAL A 85 -10.82 2.80 11.34
C VAL A 85 -12.31 3.06 11.63
N LYS A 86 -12.96 2.06 12.22
CA LYS A 86 -14.41 2.00 12.48
C LYS A 86 -15.06 3.19 13.22
N PRO A 87 -14.39 3.93 14.14
CA PRO A 87 -14.99 5.16 14.68
C PRO A 87 -15.01 6.34 13.70
N TYR A 88 -14.33 6.26 12.55
CA TYR A 88 -14.26 7.32 11.53
C TYR A 88 -15.00 6.98 10.22
N ARG A 89 -15.56 5.76 10.10
CA ARG A 89 -16.37 5.29 8.96
C ARG A 89 -17.85 5.24 9.31
#